data_AF-A0A9E3KM81-F1
#
_entry.id   AF-A0A9E3KM81-F1
#
_cell.length_a   1.000
_cell.length_b   1.000
_cell.length_c   1.000
_cell.angle_alpha   90.00
_cell.angle_beta   90.00
_cell.angle_gamma   90.00
#
_symmetry.space_group_name_H-M   'P 1'
#
loop_
_entity.id
_entity.type
_entity.pdbx_description
1 polymer ?
#
loop_
_entity_poly.entity_id
_entity_poly.type
_entity_poly.pdbx_seq_one_letter_code
_entity_poly.pdbx_strand_id
1 'polypeptide(L)'
;MISSSFHTNCLITNAQDLYPLKGYEAAYLVKSKSSGFVFCSKIPTDEEILNHYTNYPIGYGVNSAITTIRINEVLDGFEKFRKTNNMLDVGCGPGLFLIEAKKRGWEVYGTEFTDKQLAYLKDKGINTLKGKLGSASFEDELFDVIISS
;
A
#
# COMPACT_ATOMS: atom_id res chain seq x y z
N MET A 1 4.78 -6.59 -29.00
CA MET A 1 3.35 -6.72 -28.63
C MET A 1 3.29 -6.96 -27.13
N ILE A 2 2.76 -6.02 -26.36
CA ILE A 2 2.56 -6.21 -24.92
C ILE A 2 1.31 -7.09 -24.79
N SER A 3 1.48 -8.35 -24.42
CA SER A 3 0.36 -9.25 -24.13
C SER A 3 -0.31 -8.76 -22.85
N SER A 4 -1.54 -8.27 -22.96
CA SER A 4 -2.34 -7.88 -21.80
C SER A 4 -2.91 -9.14 -21.14
N SER A 5 -2.66 -9.33 -19.85
CA SER A 5 -3.25 -10.42 -19.07
C SER A 5 -4.48 -9.94 -18.31
N PHE A 6 -5.42 -10.85 -18.09
CA PHE A 6 -6.67 -10.56 -17.39
C PHE A 6 -6.95 -11.60 -16.32
N HIS A 7 -7.50 -11.17 -15.19
CA HIS A 7 -8.06 -12.06 -14.19
C HIS A 7 -9.36 -12.69 -14.72
N THR A 8 -9.45 -14.01 -14.66
CA THR A 8 -10.64 -14.78 -15.06
C THR A 8 -11.50 -15.23 -13.88
N ASN A 9 -10.96 -15.14 -12.66
CA ASN A 9 -11.58 -15.61 -11.43
C ASN A 9 -11.59 -14.49 -10.38
N CYS A 10 -12.53 -14.56 -9.43
CA CYS A 10 -12.58 -13.63 -8.30
C CYS A 10 -11.32 -13.74 -7.44
N LEU A 11 -10.69 -12.61 -7.12
CA LEU A 11 -9.44 -12.59 -6.34
C LEU A 11 -9.60 -13.01 -4.87
N ILE A 12 -10.84 -13.03 -4.37
CA ILE A 12 -11.14 -13.40 -2.98
C ILE A 12 -11.60 -14.86 -2.89
N THR A 13 -12.54 -15.25 -3.75
CA THR A 13 -13.20 -16.57 -3.65
C THR A 13 -12.73 -17.58 -4.69
N ASN A 14 -11.91 -17.14 -5.66
CA ASN A 14 -11.51 -17.91 -6.84
C ASN A 14 -12.68 -18.39 -7.73
N ALA A 15 -13.91 -17.92 -7.48
CA ALA A 15 -15.08 -18.26 -8.29
C ALA A 15 -14.95 -17.70 -9.71
N GLN A 16 -15.38 -18.49 -10.71
CA GLN A 16 -15.39 -18.09 -12.11
C GLN A 16 -16.74 -17.48 -12.50
N ASP A 17 -17.10 -16.37 -11.86
CA ASP A 17 -18.43 -15.76 -11.94
C ASP A 17 -18.39 -14.24 -12.19
N LEU A 18 -17.30 -13.78 -12.82
CA LEU A 18 -17.08 -12.38 -13.12
C LEU A 18 -17.99 -11.88 -14.24
N TYR A 19 -18.48 -10.66 -14.10
CA TYR A 19 -19.17 -9.93 -15.16
C TYR A 19 -18.72 -8.47 -15.19
N PRO A 20 -18.67 -7.82 -16.37
CA PRO A 20 -18.32 -6.40 -16.48
C PRO A 20 -19.23 -5.51 -15.64
N LEU A 21 -18.66 -4.51 -14.98
CA LEU A 21 -19.41 -3.49 -14.25
C LEU A 21 -19.90 -2.43 -15.24
N LYS A 22 -21.23 -2.35 -15.39
CA LYS A 22 -21.89 -1.44 -16.34
C LYS A 22 -21.43 0.00 -16.13
N GLY A 23 -20.97 0.65 -17.21
CA GLY A 23 -20.51 2.04 -17.21
C GLY A 23 -19.03 2.24 -16.88
N TYR A 24 -18.30 1.16 -16.56
CA TYR A 24 -16.88 1.18 -16.22
C TYR A 24 -16.05 0.25 -17.12
N GLU A 25 -16.58 -0.10 -18.28
CA GLU A 25 -15.95 -1.03 -19.23
C GLU A 25 -14.59 -0.50 -19.71
N ALA A 26 -14.46 0.82 -19.91
CA ALA A 26 -13.20 1.46 -20.31
C ALA A 26 -12.11 1.37 -19.23
N ALA A 27 -12.51 1.23 -17.96
CA ALA A 27 -11.61 1.00 -16.83
C ALA A 27 -11.43 -0.49 -16.51
N TYR A 28 -12.00 -1.38 -17.33
CA TYR A 28 -11.94 -2.83 -17.18
C TYR A 28 -12.45 -3.33 -15.81
N LEU A 29 -13.42 -2.64 -15.20
CA LEU A 29 -13.97 -3.09 -13.92
C LEU A 29 -14.92 -4.28 -14.13
N VAL A 30 -14.74 -5.30 -13.30
CA VAL A 30 -15.60 -6.49 -13.20
C VAL A 30 -16.12 -6.65 -11.78
N LYS A 31 -17.25 -7.35 -11.63
CA LYS A 31 -17.84 -7.72 -10.35
C LYS A 31 -18.02 -9.23 -10.28
N SER A 32 -17.69 -9.84 -9.14
CA SER A 32 -18.02 -11.24 -8.86
C SER A 32 -19.47 -11.37 -8.39
N LYS A 33 -20.23 -12.34 -8.90
CA LYS A 33 -21.63 -12.57 -8.49
C LYS A 33 -21.74 -13.08 -7.06
N SER A 34 -20.86 -13.99 -6.66
CA SER A 34 -20.87 -14.67 -5.36
C SER A 34 -20.45 -13.76 -4.21
N SER A 35 -19.37 -12.99 -4.39
CA SER A 35 -18.83 -12.13 -3.34
C SER A 35 -19.27 -10.67 -3.43
N GLY A 36 -19.74 -10.24 -4.61
CA GLY A 36 -19.97 -8.83 -4.90
C GLY A 36 -18.70 -7.99 -5.06
N PHE A 37 -17.51 -8.58 -4.95
CA PHE A 37 -16.23 -7.88 -5.03
C PHE A 37 -16.01 -7.29 -6.44
N VAL A 38 -15.61 -6.02 -6.48
CA VAL A 38 -15.35 -5.26 -7.70
C VAL A 38 -13.85 -4.99 -7.82
N PHE A 39 -13.27 -5.26 -8.99
CA PHE A 39 -11.85 -5.03 -9.25
C PHE A 39 -11.58 -4.84 -10.74
N CYS A 40 -10.40 -4.31 -11.09
CA CYS A 40 -9.95 -4.23 -12.48
C CYS A 40 -9.53 -5.62 -12.96
N SER A 41 -10.15 -6.11 -14.04
CA SER A 41 -9.76 -7.40 -14.62
C SER A 41 -8.42 -7.33 -15.35
N LYS A 42 -8.03 -6.16 -15.88
CA LYS A 42 -6.75 -6.00 -16.60
C LYS A 42 -5.61 -5.97 -15.59
N ILE A 43 -4.64 -6.86 -15.76
CA ILE A 43 -3.45 -6.93 -14.92
C ILE A 43 -2.39 -6.01 -15.54
N PRO A 44 -1.93 -4.98 -14.81
CA PRO A 44 -0.85 -4.14 -15.31
C PRO A 44 0.49 -4.90 -15.30
N THR A 45 1.36 -4.58 -16.26
CA THR A 45 2.73 -5.10 -16.25
C THR A 45 3.57 -4.41 -15.18
N ASP A 46 4.67 -5.03 -14.74
CA ASP A 46 5.60 -4.39 -13.79
C ASP A 46 6.17 -3.07 -14.35
N GLU A 47 6.30 -2.94 -15.68
CA GLU A 47 6.71 -1.70 -16.35
C GLU A 47 5.63 -0.62 -16.26
N GLU A 48 4.35 -0.94 -16.54
CA GLU A 48 3.24 0.00 -16.38
C GLU A 48 3.15 0.50 -14.93
N ILE A 49 3.31 -0.40 -13.97
CA ILE A 49 3.34 -0.09 -12.54
C ILE A 49 4.49 0.87 -12.22
N LEU A 50 5.72 0.53 -12.61
CA LEU A 50 6.90 1.33 -12.29
C LEU A 50 6.86 2.72 -12.95
N ASN A 51 6.38 2.80 -14.19
CA ASN A 51 6.21 4.07 -14.90
C ASN A 51 5.18 4.97 -14.18
N HIS A 52 4.07 4.40 -13.71
CA HIS A 52 3.09 5.12 -12.92
C HIS A 52 3.69 5.65 -11.62
N TYR A 53 4.38 4.80 -10.85
CA TYR A 53 5.01 5.20 -9.58
C TYR A 53 6.11 6.25 -9.74
N THR A 54 6.89 6.21 -10.82
CA THR A 54 7.98 7.17 -11.09
C THR A 54 7.48 8.60 -11.26
N ASN A 55 6.21 8.76 -11.65
CA ASN A 55 5.59 10.06 -11.87
C ASN A 55 4.93 10.66 -10.60
N TYR A 56 4.90 9.95 -9.48
CA TYR A 56 4.38 10.52 -8.24
C TYR A 56 5.29 11.67 -7.75
N PRO A 57 4.71 12.79 -7.30
CA PRO A 57 5.48 13.85 -6.67
C PRO A 57 6.07 13.36 -5.34
N ILE A 58 7.32 13.71 -5.06
CA ILE A 58 7.98 13.30 -3.81
C ILE A 58 7.32 14.02 -2.62
N GLY A 59 7.01 13.27 -1.55
CA GLY A 59 6.50 13.85 -0.31
C GLY A 59 5.12 14.49 -0.46
N TYR A 60 4.29 13.97 -1.34
CA TYR A 60 2.93 14.46 -1.53
C TYR A 60 2.09 14.31 -0.26
N GLY A 61 1.19 15.27 -0.02
CA GLY A 61 0.24 15.23 1.12
C GLY A 61 0.81 15.63 2.48
N VAL A 62 2.12 15.96 2.60
CA VAL A 62 2.79 16.28 3.88
C VAL A 62 2.21 17.48 4.64
N ASN A 63 1.47 18.36 3.97
CA ASN A 63 0.89 19.57 4.57
C ASN A 63 -0.62 19.46 4.83
N SER A 64 -1.18 18.24 4.83
CA SER A 64 -2.61 18.04 5.06
C SER A 64 -2.93 17.87 6.55
N ALA A 65 -3.38 18.96 7.19
CA ALA A 65 -3.78 18.93 8.61
C ALA A 65 -4.87 17.88 8.91
N ILE A 66 -5.84 17.72 8.01
CA ILE A 66 -6.91 16.72 8.15
C ILE A 66 -6.32 15.30 8.11
N THR A 67 -5.37 15.04 7.20
CA THR A 67 -4.68 13.74 7.13
C THR A 67 -3.91 13.47 8.41
N THR A 68 -3.18 14.45 8.94
CA THR A 68 -2.48 14.32 10.23
C THR A 68 -3.45 13.98 11.36
N ILE A 69 -4.61 14.65 11.46
CA ILE A 69 -5.63 14.35 12.47
C ILE A 69 -6.10 12.89 12.36
N ARG A 70 -6.49 12.45 11.15
CA ARG A 70 -6.97 11.07 10.92
C ARG A 70 -5.93 10.02 11.23
N ILE A 71 -4.68 10.24 10.84
CA ILE A 71 -3.57 9.34 11.18
C ILE A 71 -3.43 9.22 12.70
N ASN A 72 -3.50 10.34 13.42
CA ASN A 72 -3.38 10.35 14.87
C ASN A 72 -4.55 9.63 15.56
N GLU A 73 -5.79 9.79 15.07
CA GLU A 73 -6.95 9.03 15.57
C GLU A 73 -6.78 7.51 15.40
N VAL A 74 -6.22 7.08 14.26
CA VAL A 74 -5.93 5.65 14.01
C VAL A 74 -4.80 5.17 14.93
N LEU A 75 -3.74 5.96 15.08
CA LEU A 75 -2.61 5.66 15.98
C LEU A 75 -3.05 5.48 17.43
N ASP A 76 -4.00 6.28 17.92
CA ASP A 76 -4.57 6.12 19.26
C ASP A 76 -5.14 4.70 19.47
N GLY A 77 -5.78 4.15 18.43
CA GLY A 77 -6.30 2.78 18.43
C GLY A 77 -5.21 1.70 18.42
N PHE A 78 -4.00 2.03 17.97
CA PHE A 78 -2.87 1.11 17.87
C PHE A 78 -1.99 1.05 19.12
N GLU A 79 -2.00 2.09 19.96
CA GLU A 79 -1.14 2.14 21.16
C GLU A 79 -1.36 0.93 22.09
N LYS A 80 -2.58 0.38 22.17
CA LYS A 80 -2.86 -0.81 22.99
C LYS A 80 -2.20 -2.11 22.49
N PHE A 81 -1.76 -2.14 21.23
CA PHE A 81 -1.08 -3.29 20.64
C PHE A 81 0.44 -3.17 20.69
N ARG A 82 0.95 -2.00 21.10
CA ARG A 82 2.38 -1.68 21.18
C ARG A 82 3.07 -2.50 22.26
N LYS A 83 4.09 -3.26 21.87
CA LYS A 83 4.92 -4.09 22.77
C LYS A 83 6.41 -3.80 22.54
N THR A 84 6.86 -3.82 21.30
CA THR A 84 8.26 -3.59 20.88
C THR A 84 8.48 -2.24 20.20
N ASN A 85 7.40 -1.50 19.90
CA ASN A 85 7.35 -0.22 19.17
C ASN A 85 7.56 -0.33 17.67
N ASN A 86 7.61 -1.53 17.10
CA ASN A 86 7.88 -1.71 15.69
C ASN A 86 6.59 -1.68 14.87
N MET A 87 6.54 -0.82 13.87
CA MET A 87 5.41 -0.69 12.94
C MET A 87 5.88 -0.79 11.49
N LEU A 88 5.14 -1.54 10.68
CA LEU A 88 5.34 -1.64 9.24
C LEU A 88 4.16 -1.03 8.48
N ASP A 89 4.44 -0.20 7.47
CA ASP A 89 3.47 0.20 6.45
C ASP A 89 3.88 -0.33 5.06
N VAL A 90 3.04 -1.20 4.50
CA VAL A 90 3.29 -1.87 3.22
C VAL A 90 2.77 -1.00 2.08
N GLY A 91 3.68 -0.53 1.23
CA GLY A 91 3.35 0.45 0.18
C GLY A 91 3.19 1.86 0.75
N CYS A 92 4.12 2.27 1.62
CA CYS A 92 3.98 3.45 2.47
C CYS A 92 3.97 4.81 1.73
N GLY A 93 4.24 4.85 0.42
CA GLY A 93 4.16 6.06 -0.38
C GLY A 93 5.02 7.21 0.15
N PRO A 94 4.46 8.39 0.44
CA PRO A 94 5.18 9.51 1.02
C PRO A 94 5.48 9.34 2.51
N GLY A 95 5.04 8.25 3.14
CA GLY A 95 5.35 7.90 4.52
C GLY A 95 4.60 8.74 5.56
N LEU A 96 3.49 9.40 5.19
CA LEU A 96 2.76 10.30 6.10
C LEU A 96 2.38 9.61 7.42
N PHE A 97 1.87 8.38 7.33
CA PHE A 97 1.50 7.61 8.51
C PHE A 97 2.72 7.35 9.40
N LEU A 98 3.80 6.84 8.80
CA LEU A 98 5.04 6.53 9.50
C LEU A 98 5.73 7.77 10.10
N ILE A 99 5.64 8.94 9.45
CA ILE A 99 6.18 10.19 9.96
C ILE A 99 5.46 10.59 11.26
N GLU A 100 4.11 10.53 11.28
CA GLU A 100 3.36 10.84 12.50
C GLU A 100 3.55 9.76 13.58
N ALA A 101 3.61 8.47 13.20
CA ALA A 101 3.91 7.38 14.11
C ALA A 101 5.29 7.57 14.78
N LYS A 102 6.30 7.96 14.00
CA LYS A 102 7.66 8.24 14.50
C LYS A 102 7.67 9.37 15.52
N LYS A 103 6.86 10.43 15.35
CA LYS A 103 6.73 11.51 16.36
C LYS A 103 6.19 11.00 17.70
N ARG A 104 5.45 9.89 17.70
CA ARG A 104 4.95 9.18 18.90
C ARG A 104 5.91 8.09 19.40
N GLY A 105 7.13 8.06 18.87
CA GLY A 105 8.20 7.14 19.29
C GLY A 105 8.11 5.74 18.71
N TRP A 106 7.28 5.49 17.69
CA TRP A 106 7.31 4.22 16.98
C TRP A 106 8.63 4.09 16.21
N GLU A 107 9.20 2.89 16.19
CA GLU A 107 10.24 2.51 15.25
C GLU A 107 9.56 2.03 13.97
N VAL A 108 9.83 2.72 12.87
CA VAL A 108 8.98 2.67 11.69
C VAL A 108 9.70 2.08 10.49
N TYR A 109 8.98 1.19 9.80
CA TYR A 109 9.43 0.45 8.65
C TYR A 109 8.44 0.63 7.51
N GLY A 110 8.93 0.72 6.27
CA GLY A 110 8.08 0.90 5.10
C GLY A 110 8.60 0.17 3.87
N THR A 111 7.69 -0.31 3.03
CA THR A 111 8.04 -0.82 1.69
C THR A 111 7.61 0.17 0.61
N GLU A 112 8.46 0.40 -0.40
CA GLU A 112 8.14 1.30 -1.53
C GLU A 112 8.95 0.95 -2.79
N PHE A 113 8.47 1.29 -3.98
CA PHE A 113 9.05 0.86 -5.26
C PHE A 113 10.15 1.76 -5.81
N THR A 114 10.06 3.08 -5.65
CA THR A 114 10.94 4.02 -6.37
C THR A 114 12.12 4.50 -5.52
N ASP A 115 13.31 4.55 -6.12
CA ASP A 115 14.53 5.00 -5.42
C ASP A 115 14.42 6.45 -4.92
N LYS A 116 13.72 7.30 -5.68
CA LYS A 116 13.47 8.70 -5.30
C LYS A 116 12.64 8.79 -4.02
N GLN A 117 11.56 8.00 -3.92
CA GLN A 117 10.71 8.00 -2.74
C GLN A 117 11.41 7.36 -1.54
N LEU A 118 12.17 6.28 -1.76
CA LEU A 118 12.99 5.64 -0.71
C LEU A 118 14.05 6.60 -0.13
N ALA A 119 14.71 7.40 -0.97
CA ALA A 119 15.67 8.40 -0.50
C ALA A 119 14.99 9.46 0.39
N TYR A 120 13.81 9.93 -0.01
CA TYR A 120 13.00 10.85 0.78
C TYR A 120 12.59 10.23 2.14
N LEU A 121 12.12 8.99 2.15
CA LEU A 121 11.70 8.30 3.37
C LEU A 121 12.88 8.10 4.34
N LYS A 122 14.07 7.76 3.81
CA LYS A 122 15.30 7.66 4.61
C LYS A 122 15.69 9.00 5.25
N ASP A 123 15.53 10.12 4.54
CA ASP A 123 15.73 11.47 5.11
C ASP A 123 14.76 11.77 6.27
N LYS A 124 13.58 11.13 6.29
CA LYS A 124 12.62 11.18 7.41
C LYS A 124 12.91 10.17 8.52
N GLY A 125 14.01 9.43 8.42
CA GLY A 125 14.41 8.44 9.41
C GLY A 125 13.51 7.19 9.41
N ILE A 126 12.95 6.83 8.26
CA ILE A 126 12.15 5.61 8.09
C ILE A 126 13.06 4.48 7.57
N ASN A 127 13.01 3.32 8.21
CA ASN A 127 13.68 2.11 7.73
C ASN A 127 12.92 1.60 6.49
N THR A 128 13.59 1.49 5.36
CA THR A 128 12.90 1.21 4.09
C THR A 128 13.40 -0.04 3.39
N LEU A 129 12.46 -0.79 2.82
CA LEU A 129 12.70 -1.91 1.93
C LEU A 129 12.18 -1.56 0.52
N LYS A 130 12.97 -1.82 -0.51
CA LYS A 130 12.55 -1.59 -1.90
C LYS A 130 11.68 -2.74 -2.40
N GLY A 131 10.53 -2.42 -2.97
CA GLY A 131 9.68 -3.33 -3.74
C GLY A 131 8.62 -4.08 -2.92
N LYS A 132 8.20 -5.22 -3.46
CA LYS A 132 7.13 -6.07 -2.89
C LYS A 132 7.60 -6.73 -1.60
N LEU A 133 6.68 -6.85 -0.63
CA LEU A 133 6.90 -7.66 0.56
C LEU A 133 7.01 -9.14 0.19
N GLY A 134 7.98 -9.83 0.75
CA GLY A 134 8.19 -11.27 0.60
C GLY A 134 8.51 -11.94 1.93
N SER A 135 8.56 -13.27 1.95
CA SER A 135 8.77 -14.07 3.17
C SER A 135 10.13 -13.84 3.86
N ALA A 136 11.10 -13.26 3.15
CA ALA A 136 12.43 -12.93 3.68
C ALA A 136 12.63 -11.42 3.89
N SER A 137 11.57 -10.63 3.80
CA SER A 137 11.66 -9.16 3.92
C SER A 137 12.01 -8.70 5.34
N PHE A 138 11.50 -9.41 6.34
CA PHE A 138 11.68 -9.09 7.76
C PHE A 138 11.72 -10.38 8.58
N GLU A 139 12.25 -10.28 9.80
CA GLU A 139 12.19 -11.36 10.78
C GLU A 139 10.75 -11.61 11.23
N ASP A 140 10.46 -12.87 11.56
CA ASP A 140 9.16 -13.27 12.10
C ASP A 140 8.89 -12.52 13.42
N GLU A 141 7.61 -12.19 13.66
CA GLU A 141 7.15 -11.52 14.89
C GLU A 141 7.81 -10.15 15.20
N LEU A 142 8.47 -9.53 14.21
CA LEU A 142 9.18 -8.25 14.41
C LEU A 142 8.24 -7.07 14.71
N PHE A 143 7.03 -7.06 14.16
CA PHE A 143 6.12 -5.91 14.21
C PHE A 143 4.96 -6.12 15.16
N ASP A 144 4.67 -5.09 15.95
CA ASP A 144 3.45 -5.04 16.75
C ASP A 144 2.22 -4.74 15.89
N VAL A 145 2.41 -3.91 14.87
CA VAL A 145 1.34 -3.43 13.97
C VAL A 145 1.86 -3.41 12.52
N ILE A 146 1.04 -3.94 11.62
CA ILE A 146 1.25 -3.88 10.16
C ILE A 146 0.03 -3.22 9.54
N ILE A 147 0.25 -2.20 8.71
CA ILE A 147 -0.79 -1.48 7.98
C ILE A 147 -0.49 -1.43 6.48
N SER A 148 -1.49 -1.00 5.72
CA SER A 148 -1.36 -0.50 4.35
C SER A 148 -2.28 0.72 4.25
N SER A 149 -1.69 1.90 4.08
CA SER A 149 -2.38 3.20 4.24
C SER A 149 -2.72 3.95 2.96
#